data_AF-A0A7Y4Y630-F1
#
_entry.id   AF-A0A7Y4Y630-F1
#
_cell.length_a   1.000
_cell.length_b   1.000
_cell.length_c   1.000
_cell.angle_alpha   90.00
_cell.angle_beta   90.00
_cell.angle_gamma   90.00
#
_symmetry.space_group_name_H-M   'P 1'
#
loop_
_entity.id
_entity.type
_entity.pdbx_description
1 polymer ?
#
loop_
_entity_poly.entity_id
_entity_poly.type
_entity_poly.pdbx_seq_one_letter_code
_entity_poly.pdbx_strand_id
1 'polypeptide(L)' 'MRTILVFAAGCLLAVPLSVVITVLLFPVWSRLESSFGIESVGHSGPADWCYGLIFAMLFASMLSLLVLGARTRRKDRLR' A
#
# COMPACT_ATOMS: atom_id res chain seq x y z
N MET A 1 8.65 9.57 19.85
CA MET A 1 7.21 9.91 19.65
C MET A 1 6.87 10.30 18.22
N ARG A 2 7.52 11.31 17.60
CA ARG A 2 7.16 11.76 16.22
C ARG A 2 7.05 10.64 15.17
N THR A 3 8.04 9.74 15.09
CA THR A 3 8.03 8.63 14.11
C THR A 3 6.88 7.65 14.33
N ILE A 4 6.53 7.39 15.60
CA ILE A 4 5.42 6.50 15.96
C ILE A 4 4.09 7.14 15.53
N LEU A 5 3.92 8.45 15.76
CA LEU A 5 2.73 9.18 15.32
C LEU A 5 2.58 9.19 13.79
N VAL A 6 3.67 9.41 13.05
CA VAL A 6 3.67 9.36 11.58
C VAL A 6 3.32 7.96 11.09
N PHE A 7 3.90 6.92 11.69
CA PHE A 7 3.59 5.54 11.34
C PHE A 7 2.12 5.18 11.63
N ALA A 8 1.62 5.54 12.81
CA ALA A 8 0.23 5.28 13.19
C ALA A 8 -0.76 6.01 12.27
N ALA A 9 -0.52 7.30 11.99
CA ALA A 9 -1.34 8.08 11.07
C ALA A 9 -1.29 7.49 9.65
N GLY A 10 -0.11 7.06 9.19
CA GLY A 10 0.05 6.41 7.90
C GLY A 10 -0.69 5.08 7.80
N CYS A 11 -0.64 4.23 8.84
CA CYS A 11 -1.44 2.99 8.91
C CYS A 11 -2.95 3.29 8.84
N LEU A 12 -3.41 4.32 9.55
CA LEU A 12 -4.82 4.70 9.56
C LEU A 12 -5.28 5.19 8.17
N LEU A 13 -4.44 5.95 7.47
CA LEU A 13 -4.72 6.44 6.11
C LEU A 13 -4.58 5.36 5.03
N ALA A 14 -3.73 4.34 5.25
CA ALA A 14 -3.53 3.26 4.29
C ALA A 14 -4.80 2.43 4.06
N VAL A 15 -5.70 2.35 5.05
CA VAL A 15 -6.97 1.62 4.94
C VAL A 15 -7.93 2.26 3.92
N PRO A 16 -8.35 3.54 4.04
CA PRO A 16 -9.19 4.16 3.02
C PRO A 16 -8.45 4.34 1.69
N LEU A 17 -7.13 4.56 1.71
CA LEU A 17 -6.35 4.67 0.48
C LEU A 17 -6.30 3.36 -0.30
N SER A 18 -6.21 2.21 0.36
CA SER A 18 -6.20 0.92 -0.34
C SER A 18 -7.52 0.70 -1.08
N VAL A 19 -8.65 1.07 -0.49
CA VAL A 19 -9.96 1.03 -1.16
C VAL A 19 -9.97 1.90 -2.41
N VAL A 20 -9.59 3.18 -2.27
CA VAL A 20 -9.58 4.12 -3.40
C VAL A 20 -8.66 3.64 -4.52
N ILE A 21 -7.44 3.23 -4.19
CA ILE A 21 -6.46 2.78 -5.18
C ILE A 21 -6.92 1.48 -5.86
N THR A 22 -7.46 0.52 -5.10
CA THR A 22 -7.99 -0.72 -5.66
C THR A 22 -9.11 -0.45 -6.67
N VAL A 23 -10.03 0.47 -6.36
CA VAL A 23 -11.10 0.88 -7.28
C VAL A 23 -10.55 1.61 -8.49
N LEU A 24 -9.56 2.51 -8.33
CA LEU A 24 -8.92 3.19 -9.47
C LEU A 24 -8.18 2.21 -10.39
N LEU A 25 -7.66 1.11 -9.83
CA LEU A 25 -6.98 0.04 -10.57
C LEU A 25 -7.94 -1.02 -11.13
N PHE A 26 -9.25 -0.79 -11.09
CA PHE A 26 -10.25 -1.69 -11.70
C PHE A 26 -9.90 -2.21 -13.11
N PRO A 27 -9.49 -1.37 -14.08
CA PRO A 27 -9.13 -1.87 -15.41
C PRO A 27 -7.91 -2.81 -15.39
N VAL A 28 -7.00 -2.64 -14.43
CA VAL A 28 -5.82 -3.51 -14.26
C VAL A 28 -6.24 -4.86 -13.69
N TRP A 29 -7.13 -4.89 -12.70
CA TRP A 29 -7.69 -6.12 -12.14
C TRP A 29 -8.45 -6.91 -13.20
N SER A 30 -9.35 -6.26 -13.95
CA SER A 30 -10.08 -6.91 -15.04
C SER A 30 -9.14 -7.51 -16.10
N ARG A 31 -8.06 -6.81 -16.44
CA ARG A 31 -7.05 -7.35 -17.35
C ARG A 31 -6.32 -8.56 -16.76
N LEU A 32 -5.96 -8.52 -15.48
CA LEU A 32 -5.30 -9.63 -14.79
C LEU A 32 -6.18 -10.89 -14.84
N GLU A 33 -7.46 -10.76 -14.55
CA GLU A 33 -8.42 -11.87 -14.65
C GLU A 33 -8.51 -12.41 -16.07
N SER A 34 -8.71 -11.54 -17.06
CA SER A 34 -8.81 -11.96 -18.46
C SER A 34 -7.54 -12.62 -19.01
N SER A 35 -6.36 -12.26 -18.48
CA SER A 35 -5.07 -12.74 -18.98
C SER A 35 -4.57 -13.99 -18.25
N PHE A 36 -4.84 -14.11 -16.95
CA PHE A 36 -4.28 -15.16 -16.09
C PHE A 36 -5.35 -16.05 -15.44
N GLY A 37 -6.64 -15.74 -15.59
CA GLY A 37 -7.74 -16.46 -14.96
C GLY A 37 -7.81 -16.30 -13.44
N ILE A 38 -7.12 -15.30 -12.88
CA ILE A 38 -7.14 -15.02 -11.44
C ILE A 38 -8.36 -14.17 -11.13
N GLU A 39 -9.30 -14.71 -10.34
CA GLU A 39 -10.49 -14.01 -9.87
C GLU A 39 -10.12 -12.75 -9.08
N SER A 40 -10.10 -11.61 -9.77
CA SER A 40 -9.70 -10.31 -9.23
C SER A 40 -10.84 -9.30 -9.31
N VAL A 41 -11.86 -9.57 -10.13
CA VAL A 41 -13.11 -8.81 -10.23
C VAL A 41 -14.26 -9.78 -9.99
N GLY A 42 -14.75 -9.83 -8.75
CA GLY A 42 -15.95 -10.58 -8.40
C GLY A 42 -17.24 -9.87 -8.81
N HIS A 43 -18.37 -10.50 -8.49
CA HIS A 43 -19.72 -9.99 -8.82
C HIS A 43 -20.00 -8.56 -8.31
N SER A 44 -19.35 -8.17 -7.21
CA SER A 44 -19.58 -6.87 -6.54
C SER A 44 -18.40 -5.90 -6.70
N GLY A 45 -17.43 -6.19 -7.58
CA GLY A 45 -16.22 -5.40 -7.76
C GLY A 45 -14.95 -6.17 -7.40
N PRO A 46 -13.82 -5.48 -7.12
CA PRO A 46 -12.55 -6.14 -6.82
C PRO A 46 -12.65 -7.14 -5.69
N ALA A 47 -11.93 -8.26 -5.80
CA ALA A 47 -11.88 -9.27 -4.75
C ALA A 47 -11.15 -8.77 -3.49
N ASP A 48 -11.44 -9.37 -2.32
CA ASP A 48 -10.89 -8.95 -1.02
C ASP A 48 -9.36 -8.90 -1.00
N TRP A 49 -8.72 -9.86 -1.68
CA TRP A 49 -7.26 -9.94 -1.74
C TRP A 49 -6.64 -8.77 -2.53
N CYS A 50 -7.37 -8.15 -3.47
CA CYS A 50 -6.89 -6.95 -4.18
C CYS A 50 -6.70 -5.78 -3.20
N TYR A 51 -7.64 -5.58 -2.28
CA TYR A 51 -7.51 -4.57 -1.21
C TYR A 51 -6.38 -4.88 -0.26
N GLY A 52 -6.26 -6.16 0.15
CA GLY A 52 -5.16 -6.62 1.01
C GLY A 52 -3.79 -6.39 0.38
N LEU A 53 -3.65 -6.66 -0.92
CA LEU A 53 -2.41 -6.49 -1.67
C LEU A 53 -2.04 -5.01 -1.81
N ILE A 54 -2.97 -4.13 -2.15
CA ILE A 54 -2.71 -2.68 -2.20
C ILE A 54 -2.36 -2.15 -0.80
N PHE A 55 -3.08 -2.57 0.24
CA PHE A 55 -2.76 -2.20 1.62
C PHE A 55 -1.34 -2.63 2.00
N ALA A 56 -0.94 -3.86 1.67
CA ALA A 56 0.40 -4.37 1.93
C ALA A 56 1.48 -3.57 1.19
N MET A 57 1.24 -3.16 -0.06
CA MET A 57 2.14 -2.30 -0.82
C MET A 57 2.29 -0.91 -0.20
N LEU A 58 1.19 -0.28 0.22
CA LEU A 58 1.22 1.01 0.93
C LEU A 58 1.98 0.89 2.26
N PHE A 59 1.72 -0.17 3.02
CA PHE A 59 2.39 -0.41 4.29
C PHE A 59 3.89 -0.63 4.11
N ALA A 60 4.29 -1.46 3.14
CA ALA A 60 5.69 -1.75 2.84
C ALA A 60 6.42 -0.49 2.37
N SER A 61 5.83 0.30 1.46
CA SER A 61 6.43 1.54 0.97
C SER A 61 6.63 2.57 2.10
N MET A 62 5.65 2.72 2.99
CA MET A 62 5.80 3.58 4.18
C MET A 62 6.96 3.10 5.07
N LEU A 63 7.04 1.79 5.35
CA LEU A 63 8.11 1.22 6.16
C LEU A 63 9.49 1.45 5.51
N SER A 64 9.61 1.26 4.20
CA SER A 64 10.82 1.54 3.45
C SER A 64 11.24 3.00 3.55
N LEU A 65 10.32 3.94 3.39
CA LEU A 65 10.60 5.39 3.52
C LEU A 65 11.06 5.76 4.93
N LEU A 66 10.44 5.18 5.97
CA LEU A 66 10.84 5.41 7.36
C LEU A 66 12.24 4.86 7.64
N VAL A 67 12.55 3.65 7.16
CA VAL A 67 13.87 3.03 7.34
C VAL A 67 14.95 3.79 6.58
N LEU A 68 14.69 4.15 5.33
CA LEU A 68 15.64 4.93 4.51
C LEU A 68 15.86 6.32 5.12
N GLY A 69 14.79 7.00 5.56
CA GLY A 69 14.88 8.30 6.23
C GLY A 69 15.60 8.24 7.58
N ALA A 70 15.50 7.14 8.32
CA ALA A 70 16.28 6.94 9.54
C ALA A 70 17.77 6.72 9.23
N ARG A 71 18.08 5.98 8.15
CA ARG A 71 19.46 5.73 7.71
C ARG A 71 20.16 7.00 7.23
N THR A 72 19.49 7.85 6.46
CA THR A 72 20.07 9.11 5.96
C THR A 72 20.40 10.07 7.11
N ARG A 73 19.44 10.29 8.03
CA ARG A 73 19.68 11.15 9.21
C ARG A 73 20.81 10.66 10.10
N ARG A 74 21.02 9.34 10.20
CA ARG A 74 22.14 8.78 10.96
C ARG A 74 23.49 9.09 10.30
N LYS A 75 23.56 9.03 8.96
CA LYS A 75 24.77 9.32 8.19
C LYS A 75 25.18 10.80 8.31
N ASP A 76 24.22 11.72 8.26
CA ASP A 76 24.48 13.16 8.37
C ASP A 76 24.96 13.58 9.77
N ARG A 77 24.57 12.85 10.82
CA ARG A 77 25.00 13.12 12.21
C ARG A 77 26.47 12.70 12.49
N LEU A 78 27.00 11.76 11.73
CA LEU A 78 28.35 11.19 11.93
C LEU A 78 29.43 11.89 11.09
N ARG A 79 29.05 12.88 10.28
CA ARG A 79 29.96 13.75 9.53
C ARG A 79 30.10 15.08 10.25
#